data_AF-J9FCJ5-F1
#
_entry.id   AF-J9FCJ5-F1
#
_cell.length_a   1.000
_cell.length_b   1.000
_cell.length_c   1.000
_cell.angle_alpha   90.00
_cell.angle_beta   90.00
_cell.angle_gamma   90.00
#
_symmetry.space_group_name_H-M   'P 1'
#
loop_
_entity.id
_entity.type
_entity.pdbx_description
1 polymer ?
#
loop_
_entity_poly.entity_id
_entity_poly.type
_entity_poly.pdbx_seq_one_letter_code
_entity_poly.pdbx_strand_id
1 'polypeptide(L)'
;MQRQVERIFIAAVKEVARIGTKIDEISPDRLFSFKDCPITHKEIESLLNRLKRGLTTVIVNGVRSAWTLSNNKNDELARQVFGDNVGKLSQEQYRRYFSTNGKALEAFLIRKENGLNLSDRVWRYTNAFKNEIELGLDVGIRNGLSAPEMAKELKQWLRYPDMRFRRLRDEQGDLHLS
;
A
#
# COMPACT_ATOMS: atom_id res chain seq x y z
N MET A 1 -0.40 2.88 -11.93
CA MET A 1 -0.57 2.82 -10.46
C MET A 1 -0.83 1.41 -9.94
N GLN A 2 -1.97 0.76 -10.25
CA GLN A 2 -2.32 -0.56 -9.68
C GLN A 2 -1.24 -1.64 -9.87
N ARG A 3 -0.67 -1.78 -11.08
CA ARG A 3 0.44 -2.72 -11.35
C ARG A 3 1.71 -2.42 -10.55
N GLN A 4 1.97 -1.15 -10.19
CA GLN A 4 3.14 -0.77 -9.39
C GLN A 4 2.91 -1.10 -7.92
N VAL A 5 1.71 -0.82 -7.41
CA VAL A 5 1.29 -1.23 -6.07
C VAL A 5 1.41 -2.74 -5.91
N GLU A 6 0.87 -3.52 -6.85
CA GLU A 6 0.94 -4.98 -6.83
C GLU A 6 2.39 -5.49 -6.81
N ARG A 7 3.29 -4.90 -7.61
CA ARG A 7 4.72 -5.29 -7.61
C ARG A 7 5.37 -5.06 -6.25
N ILE A 8 5.08 -3.95 -5.59
CA ILE A 8 5.65 -3.64 -4.27
C ILE A 8 5.15 -4.68 -3.24
N PHE A 9 3.87 -5.02 -3.27
CA PHE A 9 3.31 -6.04 -2.38
C PHE A 9 3.89 -7.43 -2.65
N ILE A 10 3.98 -7.86 -3.92
CA ILE A 10 4.57 -9.15 -4.28
C ILE A 10 6.03 -9.25 -3.82
N ALA A 11 6.81 -8.17 -4.00
CA ALA A 11 8.18 -8.12 -3.52
C ALA A 11 8.25 -8.25 -1.98
N ALA A 12 7.34 -7.58 -1.26
CA ALA A 12 7.26 -7.69 0.19
C ALA A 12 6.92 -9.11 0.65
N VAL A 13 5.91 -9.76 0.04
CA VAL A 13 5.50 -11.13 0.38
C VAL A 13 6.63 -12.15 0.18
N LYS A 14 7.38 -12.02 -0.93
CA LYS A 14 8.52 -12.91 -1.19
C LYS A 14 9.61 -12.76 -0.13
N GLU A 15 9.89 -11.53 0.26
CA GLU A 15 10.92 -11.26 1.26
C GLU A 15 10.49 -11.75 2.66
N VAL A 16 9.21 -11.57 3.00
CA VAL A 16 8.61 -12.16 4.20
C VAL A 16 8.78 -13.67 4.23
N ALA A 17 8.41 -14.37 3.15
CA ALA A 17 8.51 -15.82 3.11
C ALA A 17 9.96 -16.31 3.28
N ARG A 18 10.93 -15.59 2.68
CA ARG A 18 12.37 -15.83 2.87
C ARG A 18 12.84 -15.59 4.30
N ILE A 19 12.25 -14.62 5.00
CA ILE A 19 12.54 -14.36 6.42
C ILE A 19 11.93 -15.48 7.27
N GLY A 20 10.72 -15.94 6.93
CA GLY A 20 10.00 -17.02 7.60
C GLY A 20 10.78 -18.33 7.66
N THR A 21 11.54 -18.67 6.63
CA THR A 21 12.37 -19.89 6.63
C THR A 21 13.55 -19.86 7.60
N LYS A 22 13.85 -18.71 8.20
CA LYS A 22 14.91 -18.56 9.21
C LYS A 22 14.37 -18.68 10.64
N ILE A 23 13.09 -18.96 10.79
CA ILE A 23 12.39 -18.98 12.08
C ILE A 23 12.27 -20.43 12.49
N ASP A 24 13.15 -20.86 13.38
CA ASP A 24 13.26 -22.27 13.79
C ASP A 24 12.42 -22.59 15.03
N GLU A 25 12.05 -21.57 15.84
CA GLU A 25 11.29 -21.73 17.07
C GLU A 25 10.05 -20.84 17.09
N ILE A 26 8.88 -21.47 17.19
CA ILE A 26 7.60 -20.80 17.49
C ILE A 26 7.05 -21.38 18.78
N SER A 27 6.54 -20.51 19.64
CA SER A 27 5.85 -20.95 20.86
C SER A 27 4.60 -21.75 20.48
N PRO A 28 4.42 -22.99 21.00
CA PRO A 28 3.25 -23.79 20.69
C PRO A 28 1.96 -23.10 21.19
N ASP A 29 2.05 -22.38 22.31
CA ASP A 29 0.91 -21.81 23.03
C ASP A 29 0.56 -20.36 22.65
N ARG A 30 1.28 -19.74 21.70
CA ARG A 30 1.06 -18.35 21.30
C ARG A 30 1.23 -18.15 19.81
N LEU A 31 0.43 -17.24 19.24
CA LEU A 31 0.58 -16.81 17.86
C LEU A 31 1.96 -16.20 17.64
N PHE A 32 2.55 -16.50 16.49
CA PHE A 32 3.79 -15.88 16.06
C PHE A 32 3.65 -14.35 16.01
N SER A 33 4.65 -13.68 16.55
CA SER A 33 4.78 -12.22 16.55
C SER A 33 6.20 -11.85 16.18
N PHE A 34 6.37 -10.85 15.33
CA PHE A 34 7.69 -10.37 14.96
C PHE A 34 8.48 -9.76 16.13
N LYS A 35 7.81 -9.46 17.25
CA LYS A 35 8.48 -8.97 18.46
C LYS A 35 9.26 -10.08 19.16
N ASP A 36 8.84 -11.32 19.00
CA ASP A 36 9.40 -12.47 19.71
C ASP A 36 10.65 -13.03 19.01
N CYS A 37 10.91 -12.61 17.77
CA CYS A 37 12.09 -12.97 17.00
C CYS A 37 13.04 -11.76 16.78
N PRO A 38 13.97 -11.47 17.71
CA PRO A 38 14.87 -10.32 17.59
C PRO A 38 15.77 -10.36 16.35
N ILE A 39 16.11 -11.56 15.86
CA ILE A 39 16.96 -11.77 14.67
C ILE A 39 16.26 -11.26 13.40
N THR A 40 14.98 -11.58 13.25
CA THR A 40 14.20 -11.23 12.05
C THR A 40 13.54 -9.86 12.17
N HIS A 41 13.28 -9.38 13.39
CA HIS A 41 12.60 -8.11 13.67
C HIS A 41 13.13 -6.93 12.85
N LYS A 42 14.46 -6.74 12.80
CA LYS A 42 15.09 -5.65 12.04
C LYS A 42 14.89 -5.80 10.52
N GLU A 43 14.94 -7.01 9.97
CA GLU A 43 14.72 -7.27 8.54
C GLU A 43 13.27 -6.93 8.16
N ILE A 44 12.31 -7.26 9.02
CA ILE A 44 10.88 -6.98 8.81
C ILE A 44 10.57 -5.50 8.94
N GLU A 45 11.06 -4.82 9.98
CA GLU A 45 10.86 -3.37 10.12
C GLU A 45 11.46 -2.62 8.92
N SER A 46 12.63 -3.04 8.43
CA SER A 46 13.21 -2.51 7.19
C SER A 46 12.31 -2.78 5.97
N LEU A 47 11.73 -3.97 5.88
CA LEU A 47 10.80 -4.33 4.82
C LEU A 47 9.52 -3.48 4.84
N LEU A 48 8.89 -3.32 6.00
CA LEU A 48 7.69 -2.50 6.18
C LEU A 48 7.97 -1.02 5.86
N ASN A 49 9.14 -0.52 6.25
CA ASN A 49 9.57 0.84 5.90
C ASN A 49 9.82 1.00 4.39
N ARG A 50 10.36 0.00 3.70
CA ARG A 50 10.48 0.00 2.23
C ARG A 50 9.10 -0.03 1.56
N LEU A 51 8.18 -0.85 2.05
CA LEU A 51 6.80 -0.95 1.58
C LEU A 51 6.08 0.40 1.73
N LYS A 52 6.14 1.01 2.92
CA LYS A 52 5.56 2.33 3.20
C LYS A 52 6.07 3.39 2.22
N ARG A 53 7.40 3.50 2.06
CA ARG A 53 8.02 4.47 1.14
C ARG A 53 7.59 4.22 -0.30
N GLY A 54 7.67 2.97 -0.78
CA GLY A 54 7.28 2.61 -2.14
C GLY A 54 5.82 2.95 -2.44
N LEU A 55 4.90 2.59 -1.54
CA LEU A 55 3.47 2.91 -1.70
C LEU A 55 3.24 4.42 -1.74
N THR A 56 3.87 5.16 -0.84
CA THR A 56 3.76 6.63 -0.79
C THR A 56 4.22 7.24 -2.11
N THR A 57 5.39 6.83 -2.62
CA THR A 57 5.93 7.30 -3.90
C THR A 57 4.99 6.98 -5.07
N VAL A 58 4.47 5.75 -5.16
CA VAL A 58 3.56 5.36 -6.25
C VAL A 58 2.27 6.18 -6.21
N ILE A 59 1.71 6.43 -5.04
CA ILE A 59 0.49 7.25 -4.88
C ILE A 59 0.77 8.70 -5.29
N VAL A 60 1.82 9.32 -4.75
CA VAL A 60 2.16 10.72 -5.06
C VAL A 60 2.43 10.90 -6.55
N ASN A 61 3.20 10.01 -7.16
CA ASN A 61 3.49 10.06 -8.59
C ASN A 61 2.23 9.82 -9.43
N GLY A 62 1.35 8.92 -9.01
CA GLY A 62 0.06 8.68 -9.65
C GLY A 62 -0.82 9.92 -9.64
N VAL A 63 -0.96 10.57 -8.49
CA VAL A 63 -1.72 11.83 -8.33
C VAL A 63 -1.14 12.93 -9.21
N ARG A 64 0.18 13.14 -9.18
CA ARG A 64 0.85 14.14 -10.03
C ARG A 64 0.60 13.88 -11.51
N SER A 65 0.74 12.62 -11.94
CA SER A 65 0.52 12.24 -13.35
C SER A 65 -0.92 12.49 -13.78
N ALA A 66 -1.90 12.12 -12.95
CA ALA A 66 -3.31 12.35 -13.22
C ALA A 66 -3.63 13.86 -13.29
N TRP A 67 -3.04 14.65 -12.39
CA TRP A 67 -3.21 16.10 -12.38
C TRP A 67 -2.66 16.75 -13.64
N THR A 68 -1.44 16.38 -14.05
CA THR A 68 -0.83 16.85 -15.31
C THR A 68 -1.69 16.46 -16.51
N LEU A 69 -2.18 15.22 -16.58
CA LEU A 69 -3.05 14.78 -17.67
C LEU A 69 -4.35 15.59 -17.72
N SER A 70 -4.96 15.85 -16.55
CA SER A 70 -6.18 16.65 -16.44
C SER A 70 -5.95 18.08 -16.93
N ASN A 71 -4.84 18.71 -16.54
CA ASN A 71 -4.48 20.05 -17.01
C ASN A 71 -4.28 20.06 -18.53
N ASN A 72 -3.53 19.11 -19.07
CA ASN A 72 -3.29 19.02 -20.51
C ASN A 72 -4.59 18.87 -21.31
N LYS A 73 -5.55 18.07 -20.80
CA LYS A 73 -6.85 17.89 -21.45
C LYS A 73 -7.75 19.11 -21.33
N ASN A 74 -7.70 19.80 -20.20
CA ASN A 74 -8.40 21.07 -20.05
C ASN A 74 -7.85 22.15 -21.00
N ASP A 75 -6.53 22.23 -21.15
CA ASP A 75 -5.89 23.15 -22.09
C ASP A 75 -6.25 22.83 -23.55
N GLU A 76 -6.29 21.55 -23.92
CA GLU A 76 -6.71 21.10 -25.25
C GLU A 76 -8.16 21.50 -25.53
N LEU A 77 -9.06 21.24 -24.58
CA LEU A 77 -10.47 21.64 -24.69
C LEU A 77 -10.63 23.15 -24.78
N ALA A 78 -9.93 23.92 -23.94
CA ALA A 78 -9.98 25.38 -23.97
C ALA A 78 -9.51 25.92 -25.32
N ARG A 79 -8.41 25.39 -25.89
CA ARG A 79 -7.95 25.76 -27.23
C ARG A 79 -8.99 25.42 -28.30
N GLN A 80 -9.65 24.28 -28.20
CA GLN A 80 -10.71 23.89 -29.15
C GLN A 80 -11.92 24.82 -29.08
N VAL A 81 -12.34 25.22 -27.87
CA VAL A 81 -13.51 26.09 -27.66
C VAL A 81 -13.23 27.53 -28.11
N PHE A 82 -12.06 28.08 -27.76
CA PHE A 82 -11.75 29.47 -28.08
C PHE A 82 -11.15 29.65 -29.48
N GLY A 83 -10.51 28.62 -30.05
CA GLY A 83 -9.91 28.66 -31.38
C GLY A 83 -8.99 29.88 -31.56
N ASP A 84 -9.22 30.64 -32.63
CA ASP A 84 -8.46 31.86 -32.94
C ASP A 84 -8.67 32.99 -31.92
N ASN A 85 -9.70 32.90 -31.07
CA ASN A 85 -9.96 33.90 -30.03
C ASN A 85 -9.12 33.69 -28.78
N VAL A 86 -8.29 32.63 -28.67
CA VAL A 86 -7.38 32.44 -27.52
C VAL A 86 -6.48 33.67 -27.31
N GLY A 87 -5.98 34.28 -28.38
CA GLY A 87 -5.14 35.48 -28.30
C GLY A 87 -5.89 36.76 -27.92
N LYS A 88 -7.24 36.72 -27.91
CA LYS A 88 -8.11 37.83 -27.52
C LYS A 88 -8.57 37.75 -26.06
N LEU A 89 -8.23 36.66 -25.35
CA LEU A 89 -8.56 36.51 -23.94
C LEU A 89 -7.80 37.54 -23.10
N SER A 90 -8.47 38.13 -22.12
CA SER A 90 -7.77 38.90 -21.10
C SER A 90 -6.82 37.99 -20.31
N GLN A 91 -5.81 38.56 -19.67
CA GLN A 91 -4.88 37.78 -18.86
C GLN A 91 -5.60 36.99 -17.74
N GLU A 92 -6.67 37.56 -17.17
CA GLU A 92 -7.49 36.89 -16.16
C GLU A 92 -8.25 35.70 -16.73
N GLN A 93 -8.88 35.86 -17.91
CA GLN A 93 -9.58 34.78 -18.60
C GLN A 93 -8.62 33.66 -18.99
N TYR A 94 -7.45 34.02 -19.54
CA TYR A 94 -6.42 33.05 -19.89
C TYR A 94 -5.99 32.23 -18.67
N ARG A 95 -5.70 32.91 -17.53
CA ARG A 95 -5.35 32.21 -16.29
C ARG A 95 -6.47 31.30 -15.81
N ARG A 96 -7.74 31.70 -15.91
CA ARG A 96 -8.88 30.88 -15.46
C ARG A 96 -9.01 29.57 -16.22
N TYR A 97 -8.72 29.55 -17.52
CA TYR A 97 -8.86 28.35 -18.36
C TYR A 97 -7.57 27.54 -18.49
N PHE A 98 -6.39 28.15 -18.38
CA PHE A 98 -5.09 27.50 -18.59
C PHE A 98 -4.24 27.37 -17.31
N SER A 99 -4.82 27.59 -16.13
CA SER A 99 -4.08 27.41 -14.86
C SER A 99 -3.83 25.94 -14.57
N THR A 100 -2.57 25.60 -14.25
CA THR A 100 -2.16 24.24 -13.84
C THR A 100 -2.51 23.91 -12.39
N ASN A 101 -3.08 24.86 -11.63
CA ASN A 101 -3.56 24.70 -10.25
C ASN A 101 -2.56 24.02 -9.29
N GLY A 102 -1.26 24.29 -9.43
CA GLY A 102 -0.21 23.64 -8.62
C GLY A 102 -0.38 23.79 -7.10
N LYS A 103 -0.90 24.93 -6.62
CA LYS A 103 -1.23 25.10 -5.19
C LYS A 103 -2.30 24.13 -4.70
N ALA A 104 -3.31 23.85 -5.54
CA ALA A 104 -4.37 22.90 -5.20
C ALA A 104 -3.85 21.46 -5.21
N LEU A 105 -2.92 21.12 -6.11
CA LEU A 105 -2.23 19.83 -6.09
C LEU A 105 -1.45 19.63 -4.79
N GLU A 106 -0.65 20.60 -4.38
CA GLU A 106 0.10 20.51 -3.12
C GLU A 106 -0.83 20.43 -1.91
N ALA A 107 -1.88 21.26 -1.87
CA ALA A 107 -2.93 21.17 -0.84
C ALA A 107 -3.58 19.78 -0.81
N PHE A 108 -3.85 19.19 -1.97
CA PHE A 108 -4.40 17.84 -2.10
C PHE A 108 -3.44 16.78 -1.55
N LEU A 109 -2.13 16.90 -1.80
CA LEU A 109 -1.12 15.95 -1.32
C LEU A 109 -0.92 16.02 0.20
N ILE A 110 -0.93 17.22 0.78
CA ILE A 110 -0.70 17.42 2.23
C ILE A 110 -1.97 17.31 3.08
N ARG A 111 -3.15 17.21 2.47
CA ARG A 111 -4.42 17.18 3.20
C ARG A 111 -4.45 16.05 4.23
N LYS A 112 -5.16 16.32 5.31
CA LYS A 112 -5.50 15.33 6.33
C LYS A 112 -6.91 14.82 6.09
N GLU A 113 -7.10 13.51 6.16
CA GLU A 113 -8.40 12.87 6.17
C GLU A 113 -8.55 12.16 7.52
N ASN A 114 -9.60 12.50 8.28
CA ASN A 114 -9.80 12.04 9.65
C ASN A 114 -8.55 12.26 10.55
N GLY A 115 -7.89 13.42 10.37
CA GLY A 115 -6.67 13.79 11.09
C GLY A 115 -5.38 13.16 10.56
N LEU A 116 -5.45 12.22 9.62
CA LEU A 116 -4.30 11.46 9.09
C LEU A 116 -3.81 12.03 7.76
N ASN A 117 -2.51 12.29 7.66
CA ASN A 117 -1.88 12.65 6.38
C ASN A 117 -1.69 11.39 5.49
N LEU A 118 -1.14 11.54 4.28
CA LEU A 118 -0.89 10.38 3.40
C LEU A 118 0.04 9.33 4.04
N SER A 119 1.13 9.76 4.66
CA SER A 119 2.10 8.86 5.31
C SER A 119 1.45 8.07 6.45
N ASP A 120 0.60 8.72 7.25
CA ASP A 120 -0.12 8.07 8.36
C ASP A 120 -1.12 7.03 7.84
N ARG A 121 -1.86 7.37 6.77
CA ARG A 121 -2.80 6.44 6.12
C ARG A 121 -2.08 5.24 5.53
N VAL A 122 -0.98 5.46 4.81
CA VAL A 122 -0.14 4.37 4.27
C VAL A 122 0.41 3.52 5.41
N TRP A 123 0.88 4.15 6.50
CA TRP A 123 1.36 3.44 7.68
C TRP A 123 0.30 2.54 8.31
N ARG A 124 -0.93 3.04 8.45
CA ARG A 124 -2.06 2.26 8.96
C ARG A 124 -2.28 1.00 8.13
N TYR A 125 -2.26 1.10 6.80
CA TYR A 125 -2.40 -0.07 5.92
C TYR A 125 -1.20 -1.02 5.99
N THR A 126 0.02 -0.48 6.08
CA THR A 126 1.24 -1.29 6.27
C THR A 126 1.22 -2.06 7.59
N ASN A 127 0.63 -1.50 8.66
CA ASN A 127 0.47 -2.21 9.93
C ASN A 127 -0.57 -3.33 9.86
N ALA A 128 -1.70 -3.09 9.18
CA ALA A 128 -2.66 -4.17 8.92
C ALA A 128 -1.99 -5.31 8.14
N PHE A 129 -1.15 -4.96 7.16
CA PHE A 129 -0.35 -5.93 6.42
C PHE A 129 0.67 -6.68 7.29
N LYS A 130 1.33 -6.01 8.24
CA LYS A 130 2.22 -6.66 9.22
C LYS A 130 1.48 -7.76 9.99
N ASN A 131 0.30 -7.45 10.51
CA ASN A 131 -0.50 -8.41 11.28
C ASN A 131 -0.93 -9.61 10.42
N GLU A 132 -1.27 -9.37 9.15
CA GLU A 132 -1.61 -10.44 8.18
C GLU A 132 -0.42 -11.34 7.88
N ILE A 133 0.77 -10.75 7.78
CA ILE A 133 2.01 -11.51 7.61
C ILE A 133 2.31 -12.37 8.84
N GLU A 134 2.22 -11.80 10.05
CA GLU A 134 2.52 -12.53 11.29
C GLU A 134 1.65 -13.78 11.39
N LEU A 135 0.35 -13.62 11.13
CA LEU A 135 -0.58 -14.73 11.05
C LEU A 135 -0.19 -15.74 9.96
N GLY A 136 0.18 -15.25 8.79
CA GLY A 136 0.50 -16.12 7.66
C GLY A 136 1.79 -16.92 7.84
N LEU A 137 2.76 -16.35 8.54
CA LEU A 137 3.96 -17.06 8.96
C LEU A 137 3.64 -18.06 10.07
N ASP A 138 2.76 -17.74 11.02
CA ASP A 138 2.32 -18.69 12.06
C ASP A 138 1.76 -19.97 11.42
N VAL A 139 0.78 -19.82 10.53
CA VAL A 139 0.15 -20.94 9.80
C VAL A 139 1.17 -21.67 8.93
N GLY A 140 1.99 -20.92 8.19
CA GLY A 140 2.98 -21.50 7.29
C GLY A 140 4.03 -22.34 8.00
N ILE A 141 4.55 -21.85 9.12
CA ILE A 141 5.58 -22.54 9.89
C ILE A 141 4.98 -23.73 10.64
N ARG A 142 3.79 -23.60 11.25
CA ARG A 142 3.10 -24.72 11.93
C ARG A 142 2.76 -25.87 10.99
N ASN A 143 2.39 -25.54 9.75
CA ASN A 143 2.06 -26.53 8.72
C ASN A 143 3.29 -27.02 7.92
N GLY A 144 4.50 -26.56 8.26
CA GLY A 144 5.74 -26.98 7.59
C GLY A 144 5.81 -26.57 6.12
N LEU A 145 5.15 -25.48 5.73
CA LEU A 145 5.13 -25.00 4.36
C LEU A 145 6.50 -24.50 3.91
N SER A 146 6.85 -24.79 2.66
CA SER A 146 8.04 -24.21 2.04
C SER A 146 7.85 -22.70 1.78
N ALA A 147 8.95 -21.95 1.63
CA ALA A 147 8.89 -20.51 1.32
C ALA A 147 8.01 -20.16 0.09
N PRO A 148 8.08 -20.90 -1.03
CA PRO A 148 7.20 -20.67 -2.18
C PRO A 148 5.71 -20.87 -1.87
N GLU A 149 5.38 -21.86 -1.03
CA GLU A 149 4.01 -22.15 -0.61
C GLU A 149 3.48 -21.07 0.32
N MET A 150 4.26 -20.67 1.32
CA MET A 150 3.95 -19.53 2.19
C MET A 150 3.70 -18.25 1.39
N ALA A 151 4.56 -17.95 0.41
CA ALA A 151 4.39 -16.77 -0.44
C ALA A 151 3.11 -16.84 -1.29
N LYS A 152 2.69 -18.03 -1.72
CA LYS A 152 1.44 -18.24 -2.47
C LYS A 152 0.23 -18.02 -1.57
N GLU A 153 0.23 -18.55 -0.35
CA GLU A 153 -0.86 -18.37 0.62
C GLU A 153 -0.99 -16.91 1.07
N LEU A 154 0.14 -16.28 1.46
CA LEU A 154 0.19 -14.85 1.79
C LEU A 154 -0.38 -13.98 0.66
N LYS A 155 -0.07 -14.30 -0.59
CA LYS A 155 -0.62 -13.59 -1.75
C LYS A 155 -2.12 -13.79 -1.91
N GLN A 156 -2.66 -14.96 -1.58
CA GLN A 156 -4.10 -15.23 -1.62
C GLN A 156 -4.83 -14.46 -0.52
N TRP A 157 -4.30 -14.41 0.70
CA TRP A 157 -4.89 -13.64 1.80
C TRP A 157 -4.93 -12.14 1.53
N LEU A 158 -3.89 -11.59 0.91
CA LEU A 158 -3.90 -10.19 0.46
C LEU A 158 -4.98 -9.89 -0.57
N ARG A 159 -5.31 -10.86 -1.41
CA ARG A 159 -6.30 -10.70 -2.47
C ARG A 159 -7.73 -10.92 -1.95
N TYR A 160 -7.87 -11.78 -0.94
CA TYR A 160 -9.15 -12.16 -0.34
C TYR A 160 -9.05 -12.12 1.19
N PRO A 161 -9.16 -10.92 1.80
CA PRO A 161 -9.04 -10.76 3.24
C PRO A 161 -10.10 -11.56 4.02
N ASP A 162 -11.25 -11.88 3.42
CA ASP A 162 -12.31 -12.68 4.05
C ASP A 162 -12.00 -14.19 4.12
N MET A 163 -10.99 -14.68 3.39
CA MET A 163 -10.53 -16.08 3.53
C MET A 163 -9.88 -16.34 4.90
N ARG A 164 -9.50 -15.26 5.62
CA ARG A 164 -8.87 -15.22 6.94
C ARG A 164 -9.66 -15.90 8.04
N PHE A 165 -10.99 -15.77 8.04
CA PHE A 165 -11.83 -16.22 9.15
C PHE A 165 -12.25 -17.69 9.09
N ARG A 166 -12.02 -18.37 7.97
CA ARG A 166 -12.46 -19.76 7.80
C ARG A 166 -11.44 -20.79 8.28
N ARG A 167 -10.14 -20.60 8.02
CA ARG A 167 -9.10 -21.54 8.50
C ARG A 167 -8.73 -21.35 9.97
N LEU A 168 -8.64 -20.11 10.44
CA LEU A 168 -8.44 -19.79 11.86
C LEU A 168 -9.55 -20.38 12.77
N ARG A 169 -10.76 -20.50 12.22
CA ARG A 169 -11.94 -21.07 12.89
C ARG A 169 -11.86 -22.59 13.07
N ASP A 170 -11.13 -23.29 12.21
CA ASP A 170 -11.08 -24.76 12.20
C ASP A 170 -9.87 -25.32 12.98
N GLU A 171 -8.78 -24.55 13.13
CA GLU A 171 -7.53 -25.03 13.79
C GLU A 171 -7.38 -24.66 15.26
N GLN A 172 -7.99 -23.57 15.76
CA GLN A 172 -7.70 -23.04 17.11
C GLN A 172 -8.90 -22.83 18.05
N GLY A 173 -10.13 -23.13 17.63
CA GLY A 173 -11.29 -23.28 18.53
C GLY A 173 -11.80 -22.02 19.26
N ASP A 174 -10.97 -21.01 19.58
CA ASP A 174 -11.38 -19.92 20.46
C ASP A 174 -11.09 -18.51 19.89
N LEU A 175 -12.15 -17.71 19.94
CA LEU A 175 -12.20 -16.29 19.57
C LEU A 175 -11.45 -15.45 20.60
N HIS A 176 -10.33 -14.85 20.20
CA HIS A 176 -9.84 -13.63 20.85
C HIS A 176 -10.09 -12.43 19.93
N LEU A 177 -11.26 -11.85 20.10
CA LEU A 177 -11.58 -10.51 19.63
C LEU A 177 -10.90 -9.51 20.57
N SER A 178 -10.01 -8.68 20.04
CA SER A 178 -9.65 -7.38 20.61
C SER A 178 -9.44 -6.39 19.49
#